data_AF-A0A9W9YA51-F1
#
_entry.id   AF-A0A9W9YA51-F1
#
_cell.length_a   1.000
_cell.length_b   1.000
_cell.length_c   1.000
_cell.angle_alpha   90.00
_cell.angle_beta   90.00
_cell.angle_gamma   90.00
#
_symmetry.space_group_name_H-M   'P 1'
#
loop_
_entity.id
_entity.type
_entity.pdbx_description
1 polymer ?
#
loop_
_entity_poly.entity_id
_entity_poly.type
_entity_poly.pdbx_seq_one_letter_code
_entity_poly.pdbx_strand_id
1 'polypeptide(L)'
;MILVQLTVDEEGQFVGTTKNTPTSMHHTMRDLWKGLVHDGLITQDEFDKTTFVNYYRTVNEFKKPFESVDSPVRKAGLTLVSIETKVVTCPYRDKWLMNGGNPNAHALWFIPATRTWSNSTFTSGKKGVISGNCYYRCY
;
A
#
# COMPACT_ATOMS: atom_id res chain seq x y z
N MET A 1 -24.23 8.49 1.49
CA MET A 1 -22.91 8.30 0.86
C MET A 1 -22.06 7.48 1.81
N ILE A 2 -21.28 6.53 1.28
CA ILE A 2 -20.32 5.74 2.07
C ILE A 2 -18.93 6.01 1.51
N LEU A 3 -17.96 6.30 2.37
CA LEU A 3 -16.56 6.46 2.00
C LEU A 3 -15.77 5.31 2.61
N VAL A 4 -15.02 4.58 1.79
CA VAL A 4 -14.17 3.47 2.23
C VAL A 4 -12.74 3.79 1.82
N GLN A 5 -11.84 3.87 2.80
CA GLN A 5 -10.43 4.14 2.57
C GLN A 5 -9.56 3.25 3.46
N LEU A 6 -8.34 3.01 2.99
CA LEU A 6 -7.27 2.46 3.82
C LEU A 6 -6.87 3.54 4.84
N THR A 7 -6.75 3.15 6.11
CA THR A 7 -6.57 4.06 7.24
C THR A 7 -5.57 3.49 8.23
N VAL A 8 -5.04 4.35 9.10
CA VAL A 8 -4.48 3.95 10.38
C VAL A 8 -5.63 3.91 11.39
N ASP A 9 -5.81 2.78 12.08
CA ASP A 9 -6.82 2.64 13.13
C ASP A 9 -6.37 3.23 14.47
N GLU A 10 -7.25 3.19 15.47
CA GLU A 10 -7.03 3.71 16.82
C GLU A 10 -5.87 3.03 17.56
N GLU A 11 -5.50 1.81 17.15
CA GLU A 11 -4.40 1.04 17.71
C GLU A 11 -3.10 1.20 16.89
N GLY A 12 -3.10 2.07 15.88
CA GLY A 12 -1.96 2.33 15.01
C GLY A 12 -1.75 1.28 13.92
N GLN A 13 -2.72 0.39 13.69
CA GLN A 13 -2.61 -0.62 12.63
C GLN A 13 -2.99 -0.04 11.27
N PHE A 14 -2.31 -0.50 10.23
CA PHE A 14 -2.55 -0.11 8.85
C PHE A 14 -2.20 -1.25 7.88
N VAL A 15 -2.35 -1.01 6.58
CA VAL A 15 -2.11 -2.03 5.56
C VAL A 15 -0.67 -2.55 5.63
N GLY A 16 -0.54 -3.86 5.89
CA GLY A 16 0.74 -4.53 6.08
C GLY A 16 1.30 -4.44 7.50
N THR A 17 0.74 -3.64 8.41
CA THR A 17 1.23 -3.59 9.79
C THR A 17 0.06 -3.64 10.74
N THR A 18 -0.23 -4.85 11.19
CA THR A 18 -1.29 -5.17 12.16
C THR A 18 -0.69 -5.98 13.29
N LYS A 19 -1.41 -6.12 14.42
CA LYS A 19 -0.96 -6.96 15.55
C LYS A 19 -0.60 -8.40 15.13
N ASN A 20 -1.29 -8.94 14.13
CA ASN A 20 -1.09 -10.30 13.63
C ASN A 20 -0.10 -10.39 12.45
N THR A 21 0.35 -9.26 11.92
CA THR A 21 1.28 -9.20 10.77
C THR A 21 2.10 -7.92 10.88
N PRO A 22 3.27 -7.96 11.54
CA PRO A 22 4.10 -6.78 11.80
C PRO A 22 4.99 -6.37 10.61
N THR A 23 4.66 -6.78 9.38
CA THR A 23 5.55 -6.64 8.22
C THR A 23 5.04 -5.61 7.21
N SER A 24 5.57 -4.39 7.27
CA SER A 24 5.23 -3.33 6.32
C SER A 24 5.56 -3.71 4.88
N MET A 25 4.53 -3.83 4.06
CA MET A 25 4.63 -4.06 2.61
C MET A 25 5.45 -2.96 1.92
N HIS A 26 5.32 -1.70 2.38
CA HIS A 26 6.08 -0.57 1.84
C HIS A 26 7.58 -0.69 2.13
N HIS A 27 7.95 -1.18 3.32
CA HIS A 27 9.36 -1.45 3.64
C HIS A 27 9.91 -2.57 2.76
N THR A 28 9.17 -3.67 2.61
CA THR A 28 9.58 -4.78 1.73
C THR A 28 9.80 -4.30 0.29
N MET A 29 8.86 -3.53 -0.26
CA MET A 29 8.99 -2.98 -1.62
C MET A 29 10.18 -2.03 -1.75
N ARG A 30 10.42 -1.18 -0.75
CA ARG A 30 11.60 -0.29 -0.70
C ARG A 30 12.88 -1.10 -0.70
N ASP A 31 12.96 -2.15 0.11
CA ASP A 31 14.14 -3.01 0.22
C ASP A 31 14.41 -3.76 -1.08
N LEU A 32 13.38 -4.30 -1.72
CA LEU A 32 13.49 -4.94 -3.04
C LEU A 32 13.97 -3.96 -4.11
N TRP A 33 13.40 -2.75 -4.14
CA TRP A 33 13.81 -1.70 -5.08
C TRP A 33 15.27 -1.28 -4.85
N LYS A 34 15.69 -1.13 -3.59
CA LYS A 34 17.09 -0.85 -3.23
C LYS A 34 18.01 -2.00 -3.65
N GLY A 35 17.56 -3.24 -3.52
CA GLY A 35 18.24 -4.43 -4.02
C GLY A 35 18.64 -4.29 -5.49
N LEU A 36 17.74 -3.76 -6.32
CA LEU A 36 18.01 -3.55 -7.74
C LEU A 36 19.11 -2.51 -8.02
N VAL A 37 19.36 -1.58 -7.10
CA VAL A 37 20.52 -0.68 -7.17
C VAL A 37 21.80 -1.49 -6.98
N HIS A 38 21.82 -2.37 -5.98
CA HIS A 38 22.99 -3.23 -5.72
C HIS A 38 23.29 -4.17 -6.89
N ASP A 39 22.27 -4.59 -7.62
CA ASP A 39 22.43 -5.43 -8.82
C ASP A 39 22.82 -4.66 -10.09
N GLY A 40 22.89 -3.31 -10.02
CA GLY A 40 23.14 -2.46 -11.18
C GLY A 40 21.99 -2.40 -12.20
N LEU A 41 20.78 -2.83 -11.81
CA LEU A 41 19.59 -2.82 -12.66
C LEU A 41 18.89 -1.46 -12.69
N ILE A 42 19.08 -0.65 -11.65
CA ILE A 42 18.71 0.76 -11.57
C ILE A 42 19.85 1.56 -10.92
N THR A 43 19.86 2.86 -11.16
CA THR A 43 20.79 3.80 -10.53
C THR A 43 20.29 4.27 -9.17
N GLN A 44 21.19 4.84 -8.36
CA GLN A 44 20.81 5.47 -7.09
C GLN A 44 19.85 6.67 -7.31
N ASP A 45 20.04 7.46 -8.39
CA ASP A 45 19.15 8.58 -8.76
C ASP A 45 17.72 8.10 -9.04
N GLU A 46 17.55 6.96 -9.71
CA GLU A 46 16.24 6.36 -9.97
C GLU A 46 15.58 5.88 -8.68
N PHE A 47 16.34 5.26 -7.77
CA PHE A 47 15.84 4.89 -6.45
C PHE A 47 15.36 6.10 -5.65
N ASP A 48 16.19 7.16 -5.58
CA ASP A 48 15.89 8.36 -4.79
C ASP A 48 14.69 9.14 -5.36
N LYS A 49 14.41 9.01 -6.66
CA LYS A 49 13.26 9.64 -7.32
C LYS A 49 11.99 8.79 -7.27
N THR A 50 12.07 7.52 -6.89
CA THR A 50 10.89 6.67 -6.71
C THR A 50 10.22 6.98 -5.37
N THR A 51 9.02 7.58 -5.40
CA THR A 51 8.24 7.85 -4.19
C THR A 51 6.88 7.17 -4.25
N PHE A 52 6.59 6.33 -3.26
CA PHE A 52 5.23 5.83 -3.01
C PHE A 52 4.38 6.95 -2.42
N VAL A 53 3.52 7.56 -3.24
CA VAL A 53 2.57 8.60 -2.80
C VAL A 53 1.35 7.93 -2.19
N ASN A 54 1.55 7.26 -1.06
CA ASN A 54 0.48 6.61 -0.31
C ASN A 54 0.55 7.06 1.16
N TYR A 55 -0.54 7.67 1.63
CA TYR A 55 -0.64 8.19 2.99
C TYR A 55 -1.95 7.69 3.61
N TYR A 56 -1.82 6.86 4.63
CA TYR A 56 -2.94 6.39 5.41
C TYR A 56 -3.28 7.43 6.47
N ARG A 57 -4.45 8.06 6.32
CA ARG A 57 -4.95 9.01 7.33
C ARG A 57 -5.30 8.26 8.60
N THR A 58 -5.20 8.95 9.73
CA THR A 58 -5.82 8.51 10.98
C THR A 58 -7.33 8.79 10.94
N VAL A 59 -8.08 8.13 11.82
CA VAL A 59 -9.52 8.39 12.02
C VAL A 59 -9.77 9.88 12.31
N ASN A 60 -8.93 10.51 13.12
CA ASN A 60 -9.05 11.94 13.45
C ASN A 60 -8.85 12.82 12.22
N GLU A 61 -7.85 12.54 11.39
CA GLU A 61 -7.65 13.30 10.15
C GLU A 61 -8.79 13.11 9.15
N PHE A 62 -9.40 11.93 9.12
CA PHE A 62 -10.56 11.65 8.30
C PHE A 62 -11.80 12.43 8.75
N LYS A 63 -11.96 12.62 10.07
CA LYS A 63 -13.08 13.37 10.67
C LYS A 63 -12.98 14.88 10.49
N LYS A 64 -11.76 15.44 10.48
CA LYS A 64 -11.52 16.90 10.45
C LYS A 64 -12.39 17.68 9.44
N PRO A 65 -12.54 17.24 8.16
CA PRO A 65 -13.39 17.95 7.20
C PRO A 65 -14.87 17.96 7.58
N PHE A 66 -15.37 17.06 8.42
CA PHE A 66 -16.77 17.00 8.83
C PHE A 66 -17.05 17.69 10.17
N GLU A 67 -16.01 18.02 10.93
CA GLU A 67 -16.12 18.66 12.25
C GLU A 67 -15.84 20.17 12.19
N SER A 68 -14.99 20.61 11.28
CA SER A 68 -14.68 22.03 11.11
C SER A 68 -15.83 22.77 10.43
N VAL A 69 -16.41 23.75 11.13
CA VAL A 69 -17.50 24.62 10.63
C VAL A 69 -17.09 25.35 9.34
N ASP A 70 -15.81 25.71 9.23
CA ASP A 70 -15.29 26.43 8.08
C ASP A 70 -14.90 25.57 6.89
N SER A 71 -14.94 24.24 7.05
CA SER A 71 -14.57 23.32 5.98
C SER A 71 -15.51 23.41 4.78
N PRO A 72 -15.00 23.22 3.55
CA PRO A 72 -15.85 23.12 2.36
C PRO A 72 -16.90 22.00 2.47
N VAL A 73 -16.54 20.90 3.13
CA VAL A 73 -17.42 19.74 3.32
C VAL A 73 -18.63 20.11 4.19
N ARG A 74 -18.43 20.83 5.30
CA ARG A 74 -19.56 21.31 6.13
C ARG A 74 -20.35 22.43 5.48
N LYS A 75 -19.68 23.35 4.78
CA LYS A 75 -20.35 24.41 4.00
C LYS A 75 -21.24 23.83 2.89
N ALA A 76 -20.88 22.66 2.36
CA ALA A 76 -21.71 21.91 1.42
C ALA A 76 -22.86 21.13 2.08
N GLY A 77 -23.04 21.22 3.41
CA GLY A 77 -24.12 20.56 4.16
C GLY A 77 -23.85 19.09 4.52
N LEU A 78 -22.64 18.56 4.28
CA LEU A 78 -22.30 17.17 4.59
C LEU A 78 -21.98 17.01 6.08
N THR A 79 -22.60 16.04 6.73
CA THR A 79 -22.35 15.69 8.14
C THR A 79 -21.93 14.24 8.25
N LEU A 80 -20.95 13.96 9.12
CA LEU A 80 -20.56 12.59 9.46
C LEU A 80 -21.61 11.96 10.38
N VAL A 81 -22.18 10.84 9.97
CA VAL A 81 -23.19 10.10 10.76
C VAL A 81 -22.52 9.04 11.65
N SER A 82 -21.62 8.26 11.06
CA SER A 82 -20.84 7.23 11.75
C SER A 82 -19.50 7.04 11.05
N ILE A 83 -18.55 6.44 11.77
CA ILE A 83 -17.24 6.05 11.26
C ILE A 83 -16.77 4.82 12.02
N GLU A 84 -16.28 3.84 11.29
CA GLU A 84 -15.84 2.56 11.83
C GLU A 84 -14.53 2.18 11.15
N THR A 85 -13.61 1.61 11.92
CA THR A 85 -12.38 0.98 11.44
C THR A 85 -12.51 -0.52 11.55
N LYS A 86 -11.94 -1.26 10.59
CA LYS A 86 -11.93 -2.73 10.64
C LYS A 86 -10.66 -3.28 10.02
N VAL A 87 -10.02 -4.18 10.73
CA VAL A 87 -8.93 -5.00 10.20
C VAL A 87 -9.54 -6.09 9.35
N VAL A 88 -9.20 -6.10 8.06
CA VAL A 88 -9.62 -7.14 7.11
C VAL A 88 -8.44 -8.08 6.88
N THR A 89 -8.67 -9.39 7.03
CA THR A 89 -7.63 -10.39 6.79
C THR A 89 -7.22 -10.39 5.31
N CYS A 90 -5.96 -10.67 5.03
CA CYS A 90 -5.47 -10.72 3.66
C CYS A 90 -5.99 -12.00 2.97
N PRO A 91 -6.86 -11.89 1.95
CA PRO A 91 -7.46 -13.07 1.31
C PRO A 91 -6.40 -13.97 0.64
N TYR A 92 -5.28 -13.39 0.18
CA TYR A 92 -4.17 -14.16 -0.39
C TYR A 92 -3.46 -15.01 0.66
N ARG A 93 -3.30 -14.50 1.89
CA ARG A 93 -2.70 -15.22 3.01
C ARG A 93 -3.62 -16.34 3.47
N ASP A 94 -4.91 -16.06 3.62
CA ASP A 94 -5.89 -17.06 4.07
C ASP A 94 -5.95 -18.22 3.07
N LYS A 95 -6.02 -17.92 1.76
CA LYS A 95 -5.95 -18.94 0.71
C LYS A 95 -4.65 -19.73 0.71
N TRP A 96 -3.52 -19.08 0.98
CA TRP A 96 -2.21 -19.76 1.07
C TRP A 96 -2.16 -20.75 2.24
N LEU A 97 -2.65 -20.35 3.41
CA LEU A 97 -2.75 -21.22 4.58
C LEU A 97 -3.69 -22.40 4.33
N MET A 98 -4.84 -22.17 3.70
CA MET A 98 -5.80 -23.23 3.35
C MET A 98 -5.22 -24.24 2.35
N ASN A 99 -4.35 -23.81 1.44
CA ASN A 99 -3.79 -24.64 0.37
C ASN A 99 -2.42 -25.25 0.74
N GLY A 100 -2.11 -25.39 2.03
CA GLY A 100 -0.91 -26.08 2.50
C GLY A 100 0.40 -25.28 2.35
N GLY A 101 0.33 -23.97 2.10
CA GLY A 101 1.49 -23.10 2.24
C GLY A 101 2.50 -23.11 1.09
N ASN A 102 2.14 -23.54 -0.13
CA ASN A 102 3.08 -23.49 -1.27
C ASN A 102 3.43 -22.04 -1.66
N PRO A 103 4.70 -21.60 -1.51
CA PRO A 103 5.10 -20.21 -1.75
C PRO A 103 5.05 -19.81 -3.22
N ASN A 104 5.42 -20.71 -4.14
CA ASN A 104 5.37 -20.43 -5.58
C ASN A 104 3.92 -20.22 -6.05
N ALA A 105 3.02 -21.07 -5.58
CA ALA A 105 1.60 -20.93 -5.89
C ALA A 105 1.01 -19.63 -5.32
N HIS A 106 1.45 -19.19 -4.13
CA HIS A 106 1.02 -17.91 -3.55
C HIS A 106 1.53 -16.71 -4.35
N ALA A 107 2.82 -16.71 -4.69
CA ALA A 107 3.46 -15.65 -5.47
C ALA A 107 2.72 -15.40 -6.80
N LEU A 108 2.32 -16.47 -7.51
CA LEU A 108 1.57 -16.35 -8.77
C LEU A 108 0.27 -15.54 -8.67
N TRP A 109 -0.37 -15.51 -7.50
CA TRP A 109 -1.60 -14.73 -7.28
C TRP A 109 -1.35 -13.39 -6.59
N PHE A 110 -0.38 -13.34 -5.66
CA PHE A 110 -0.09 -12.17 -4.85
C PHE A 110 0.67 -11.08 -5.63
N ILE A 111 1.60 -11.49 -6.49
CA ILE A 111 2.44 -10.58 -7.27
C ILE A 111 1.59 -9.71 -8.23
N PRO A 112 0.69 -10.27 -9.05
CA PRO A 112 -0.14 -9.45 -9.94
C PRO A 112 -1.01 -8.45 -9.17
N ALA A 113 -1.53 -8.85 -8.01
CA ALA A 113 -2.35 -7.99 -7.16
C ALA A 113 -1.55 -6.82 -6.57
N THR A 114 -0.29 -7.07 -6.19
CA THR A 114 0.61 -6.01 -5.73
C THR A 114 0.95 -5.06 -6.89
N ARG A 115 1.23 -5.63 -8.07
CA ARG A 115 1.60 -4.87 -9.27
C ARG A 115 0.52 -3.90 -9.72
N THR A 116 -0.77 -4.21 -9.55
CA THR A 116 -1.87 -3.37 -10.07
C THR A 116 -1.84 -1.94 -9.53
N TRP A 117 -1.37 -1.73 -8.30
CA TRP A 117 -1.36 -0.42 -7.65
C TRP A 117 0.04 0.16 -7.44
N SER A 118 1.12 -0.65 -7.50
CA SER A 118 2.49 -0.15 -7.31
C SER A 118 3.29 0.02 -8.59
N ASN A 119 2.87 -0.57 -9.72
CA ASN A 119 3.66 -0.57 -10.94
C ASN A 119 3.99 0.83 -11.45
N SER A 120 3.00 1.73 -11.45
CA SER A 120 3.16 3.10 -11.93
C SER A 120 4.25 3.85 -11.16
N THR A 121 4.33 3.64 -9.83
CA THR A 121 5.34 4.22 -8.96
C THR A 121 6.76 3.80 -9.36
N PHE A 122 6.97 2.52 -9.64
CA PHE A 122 8.29 2.05 -10.05
C PHE A 122 8.65 2.51 -11.47
N THR A 123 7.68 2.52 -12.38
CA THR A 123 7.89 3.03 -13.75
C THR A 123 8.21 4.51 -13.80
N SER A 124 7.63 5.33 -12.91
CA SER A 124 7.85 6.78 -12.92
C SER A 124 9.23 7.18 -12.39
N GLY A 125 9.79 6.40 -11.46
CA GLY A 125 11.13 6.65 -10.92
C GLY A 125 12.27 6.17 -11.83
N LYS A 126 12.01 5.24 -12.77
CA LYS A 126 13.02 4.72 -13.69
C LYS A 126 13.11 5.57 -14.97
N LYS A 127 14.32 5.92 -15.39
CA LYS A 127 14.58 6.57 -16.67
C LYS A 127 14.74 5.50 -17.76
N GLY A 128 13.64 5.12 -18.41
CA GLY A 128 13.65 4.23 -19.58
C GLY A 128 12.67 3.06 -19.49
N VAL A 129 12.71 2.16 -20.47
CA VAL A 129 11.83 0.98 -20.53
C VAL A 129 12.26 -0.03 -19.48
N ILE A 130 11.33 -0.45 -18.61
CA ILE A 130 11.60 -1.51 -17.64
C ILE A 130 11.81 -2.83 -18.39
N SER A 131 13.02 -3.40 -18.31
CA SER A 131 13.28 -4.77 -18.79
C SER A 131 12.53 -5.80 -17.94
N GLY A 132 12.04 -6.88 -18.54
CA GLY A 132 11.25 -7.91 -17.86
C GLY A 132 11.91 -8.47 -16.59
N ASN A 133 13.24 -8.55 -16.53
CA ASN A 133 13.97 -9.04 -15.36
C ASN A 133 13.90 -8.11 -14.14
N CYS A 134 13.71 -6.81 -14.35
CA CYS A 134 13.52 -5.84 -13.27
C CYS A 134 12.13 -6.01 -12.61
N TYR A 135 11.15 -6.51 -13.37
CA TYR A 135 9.80 -6.77 -12.88
C TYR A 135 9.71 -7.97 -11.96
N TYR A 136 10.33 -9.10 -12.29
CA TYR A 136 10.18 -10.34 -11.52
C TYR A 136 10.87 -10.35 -10.15
N ARG A 137 11.70 -9.34 -9.85
CA ARG A 137 12.42 -9.24 -8.57
C ARG A 137 11.82 -8.23 -7.60
N CYS A 138 11.01 -7.29 -8.09
CA CYS A 138 10.22 -6.40 -7.24
C CYS A 138 9.02 -7.09 -6.57
N TYR A 139 8.71 -8.33 -6.97
CA TYR A 139 7.54 -9.07 -6.54
C TYR A 139 7.85 -10.54 -6.29
#